data_AF-A0A952EXA2-F1
#
_entry.id   AF-A0A952EXA2-F1
#
_cell.length_a   1.000
_cell.length_b   1.000
_cell.length_c   1.000
_cell.angle_alpha   90.00
_cell.angle_beta   90.00
_cell.angle_gamma   90.00
#
_symmetry.space_group_name_H-M   'P 1'
#
loop_
_entity.id
_entity.type
_entity.pdbx_description
1 polymer ?
#
loop_
_entity_poly.entity_id
_entity_poly.type
_entity_poly.pdbx_seq_one_letter_code
_entity_poly.pdbx_strand_id
1 'polypeptide(L)' 'MITGYGQAVATKVARRTQAERTEATTTALVDAARELFARDGYEAASLDAVAARAGVTKGAV' A
#
# COMPACT_ATOMS: atom_id res chain seq x y z
N MET A 1 12.24 37.52 32.35
CA MET A 1 11.18 37.58 31.32
C MET A 1 11.76 37.03 30.03
N ILE A 2 11.63 35.71 29.81
CA ILE A 2 10.70 35.08 28.86
C ILE A 2 10.75 35.66 27.44
N THR A 3 11.49 35.00 26.56
CA THR A 3 11.05 34.86 25.16
C THR A 3 11.32 33.42 24.79
N GLY A 4 10.27 32.61 24.97
CA GLY A 4 10.28 31.20 24.66
C GLY A 4 10.46 31.02 23.16
N TYR A 5 11.44 30.20 22.79
CA TYR A 5 11.48 29.60 21.47
C TYR A 5 10.25 28.69 21.33
N GLY A 6 9.26 29.17 20.58
CA GLY A 6 8.07 28.43 20.20
C GLY A 6 8.48 27.11 19.57
N GLN A 7 8.02 26.04 20.17
CA GLN A 7 8.24 24.65 19.80
C GLN A 7 8.03 24.46 18.29
N ALA A 8 9.10 24.15 17.57
CA ALA A 8 9.00 23.55 16.26
C ALA A 8 8.42 22.13 16.44
N VAL A 9 7.09 22.02 16.44
CA VAL A 9 6.39 20.73 16.34
C VAL A 9 6.56 20.21 14.92
N ALA A 10 7.78 19.74 14.61
CA ALA A 10 7.99 18.90 13.45
C ALA A 10 7.30 17.56 13.73
N THR A 11 6.02 17.45 13.38
CA THR A 11 5.34 16.16 13.25
C THR A 11 6.00 15.42 12.09
N LYS A 12 7.17 14.81 12.36
CA LYS A 12 7.84 13.92 11.44
C LYS A 12 6.93 12.70 11.30
N VAL A 13 6.06 12.72 10.29
CA VAL A 13 5.36 11.52 9.84
C VAL A 13 6.46 10.47 9.64
N ALA A 14 6.48 9.45 10.50
CA ALA A 14 7.49 8.42 10.47
C ALA A 14 7.47 7.82 9.07
N ARG A 15 8.55 8.03 8.30
CA ARG A 15 8.65 7.51 6.94
C ARG A 15 8.57 5.99 7.06
N ARG A 16 7.53 5.39 6.47
CA ARG A 16 7.38 3.94 6.42
C ARG A 16 8.70 3.29 5.98
N THR A 17 9.06 2.22 6.65
CA THR A 17 10.17 1.35 6.30
C THR A 17 9.90 0.66 4.96
N GLN A 18 10.92 0.04 4.37
CA GLN A 18 10.72 -0.77 3.18
C GLN A 18 9.82 -1.98 3.48
N ALA A 19 9.99 -2.60 4.64
CA ALA A 19 9.17 -3.75 5.06
C ALA A 19 7.68 -3.40 5.11
N GLU A 20 7.31 -2.27 5.74
CA GLU A 20 5.91 -1.83 5.80
C GLU A 20 5.33 -1.48 4.42
N ARG A 21 6.16 -0.99 3.48
CA ARG A 21 5.72 -0.78 2.09
C ARG A 21 5.45 -2.11 1.39
N THR A 22 6.37 -3.07 1.51
CA THR A 22 6.21 -4.41 0.93
C THR A 22 4.97 -5.10 1.50
N GLU A 23 4.78 -5.06 2.81
CA GLU A 23 3.63 -5.68 3.46
C GLU A 23 2.32 -5.06 2.98
N ALA A 24 2.22 -3.72 2.93
CA ALA A 24 1.05 -3.03 2.42
C ALA A 24 0.73 -3.41 0.95
N THR A 25 1.76 -3.50 0.09
CA THR A 25 1.60 -3.94 -1.29
C THR A 25 1.11 -5.38 -1.38
N THR A 26 1.71 -6.30 -0.61
CA THR A 26 1.32 -7.71 -0.59
C THR A 26 -0.13 -7.87 -0.12
N THR A 27 -0.54 -7.18 0.94
CA THR A 27 -1.93 -7.21 1.41
C THR A 27 -2.90 -6.72 0.33
N ALA A 28 -2.60 -5.59 -0.32
CA ALA A 28 -3.45 -5.06 -1.38
C ALA A 28 -3.59 -6.02 -2.58
N LEU A 29 -2.50 -6.70 -2.97
CA LEU A 29 -2.50 -7.71 -4.02
C LEU A 29 -3.36 -8.93 -3.66
N VAL A 30 -3.21 -9.45 -2.43
CA VAL A 30 -3.96 -10.61 -1.97
C VAL A 30 -5.46 -10.32 -1.88
N ASP A 31 -5.84 -9.14 -1.38
CA ASP A 31 -7.24 -8.76 -1.27
C ASP A 31 -7.87 -8.57 -2.67
N ALA A 32 -7.18 -7.89 -3.59
CA ALA A 32 -7.62 -7.74 -4.97
C ALA A 32 -7.79 -9.10 -5.69
N ALA A 33 -6.84 -10.01 -5.50
CA ALA A 33 -6.91 -11.36 -6.07
C ALA A 33 -8.10 -12.14 -5.53
N ARG A 34 -8.34 -12.11 -4.22
CA ARG A 34 -9.51 -12.77 -3.59
C ARG A 34 -10.83 -12.29 -4.18
N GLU A 35 -10.98 -10.98 -4.37
CA GLU A 35 -12.19 -10.41 -4.97
C GLU A 35 -12.38 -10.83 -6.42
N LEU A 36 -11.31 -10.81 -7.22
CA LEU A 36 -11.33 -11.27 -8.62
C LEU A 36 -11.67 -12.75 -8.72
N PHE A 37 -11.05 -13.60 -7.91
CA PHE A 37 -11.35 -15.03 -7.87
C PHE A 37 -12.79 -15.30 -7.48
N ALA A 38 -13.32 -14.56 -6.50
CA ALA A 38 -14.70 -14.72 -6.05
C ALA A 38 -15.73 -14.27 -7.11
N ARG A 39 -15.39 -13.30 -7.95
CA ARG A 39 -16.28 -12.75 -8.99
C ARG A 39 -16.22 -13.51 -10.29
N ASP A 40 -15.01 -13.73 -10.80
CA ASP A 40 -14.77 -14.16 -12.17
C ASP A 40 -14.23 -15.60 -12.26
N GLY A 41 -13.91 -16.20 -11.11
CA GLY A 41 -13.24 -17.49 -11.02
C GLY A 41 -11.73 -17.38 -11.16
N TYR A 42 -11.02 -18.44 -10.75
CA TYR A 42 -9.56 -18.45 -10.72
C TYR A 42 -8.92 -18.35 -12.12
N GLU A 43 -9.45 -19.09 -13.09
CA GLU A 43 -8.94 -19.15 -14.48
C GLU A 43 -9.02 -17.81 -15.22
N ALA A 44 -10.02 -16.97 -14.91
CA ALA A 44 -10.23 -15.70 -15.58
C ALA A 44 -9.36 -14.56 -15.02
N ALA A 45 -8.80 -14.74 -13.82
CA ALA A 45 -8.03 -13.72 -13.14
C ALA A 45 -6.57 -13.70 -13.64
N SER A 46 -6.14 -12.56 -14.18
CA SER A 46 -4.75 -12.35 -14.61
C SER A 46 -3.96 -11.50 -13.60
N LEU A 47 -2.64 -11.67 -13.59
CA LEU A 47 -1.75 -10.88 -12.72
C LEU A 47 -1.89 -9.36 -12.97
N ASP A 48 -2.09 -8.98 -14.23
CA ASP A 48 -2.33 -7.58 -14.62
C ASP A 48 -3.65 -7.04 -14.07
N ALA A 49 -4.72 -7.85 -14.07
CA ALA A 49 -6.01 -7.45 -13.49
C ALA A 49 -5.90 -7.28 -11.97
N VAL A 50 -5.17 -8.17 -11.29
CA VAL A 50 -4.91 -8.06 -9.84
C VAL A 50 -4.11 -6.80 -9.53
N ALA A 51 -3.03 -6.54 -10.27
CA ALA A 51 -2.18 -5.36 -10.10
C ALA A 51 -2.95 -4.05 -10.32
N ALA A 52 -3.75 -4.00 -11.40
CA ALA A 52 -4.60 -2.86 -11.72
C ALA A 52 -5.64 -2.60 -10.60
N ARG A 53 -6.24 -3.66 -10.06
CA ARG A 53 -7.22 -3.54 -8.97
C ARG A 53 -6.60 -3.17 -7.63
N ALA A 54 -5.40 -3.67 -7.32
CA ALA A 54 -4.64 -3.30 -6.13
C ALA A 54 -4.03 -1.89 -6.21
N GLY A 55 -4.10 -1.22 -7.37
CA GLY A 55 -3.54 0.13 -7.56
C GLY A 55 -2.01 0.14 -7.54
N VAL A 56 -1.37 -0.97 -7.87
CA VAL A 56 0.09 -1.13 -7.87
C VAL A 56 0.62 -1.24 -9.29
N THR A 57 1.84 -0.76 -9.52
CA THR A 57 2.47 -0.85 -10.84
C THR A 57 3.09 -2.23 -11.03
N LYS A 58 3.27 -2.69 -12.28
CA LYS A 58 3.85 -4.02 -12.58
C LYS A 58 5.22 -4.26 -11.93
N GLY A 59 6.01 -3.21 -11.68
CA GLY A 59 7.31 -3.32 -11.01
C GLY A 59 7.23 -3.52 -9.49
N ALA A 60 6.03 -3.45 -8.92
CA ALA A 60 5.75 -3.67 -7.50
C ALA A 60 5.10 -5.05 -7.22
N VAL A 61 4.83 -5.83 -8.27
CA VAL A 61 4.23 -7.18 -8.20
C VAL A 61 5.30 -8.24 -8.28
#